data_AF-X6FEY7-F1
#
_entry.id   AF-X6FEY7-F1
#
_cell.length_a   1.000
_cell.length_b   1.000
_cell.length_c   1.000
_cell.angle_alpha   90.00
_cell.angle_beta   90.00
_cell.angle_gamma   90.00
#
_symmetry.space_group_name_H-M   'P 1'
#
loop_
_entity.id
_entity.type
_entity.pdbx_description
1 polymer ?
#
loop_
_entity_poly.entity_id
_entity_poly.type
_entity_poly.pdbx_seq_one_letter_code
_entity_poly.pdbx_strand_id
1 'polypeptide(L)'
;MRGDGGSFLNSISISDLPSRYKSQTEIEVERRLEKALPMDLSYESTRELLNPFCRSYKCKDGRMFYVLCPSHKHHPIRCLKVLGLYDELVAEGLAEEEDVYLPFSEWQSDVSFDALPRDWADKITERMKAAFLGRTSTEWESIFGEGLIPAAPQRWSQEWIGDDHAASAGLMIKVDDPIYGQMTQPGPMVWLEESGEAMLNPAPRKWVTFDQAIAALSAMPGKAPTLRSSDGPKAWLDGVRILDLTNVVAGPHSTSYLARFGAEVIN
;
A
#
# COMPACT_ATOMS: atom_id res chain seq x y z
N MET A 1 12.52 -19.07 -9.04
CA MET A 1 11.58 -17.98 -8.67
C MET A 1 11.85 -17.65 -7.22
N ARG A 2 12.36 -16.45 -6.93
CA ARG A 2 12.59 -15.99 -5.55
C ARG A 2 11.27 -15.38 -5.06
N GLY A 3 10.84 -15.80 -3.87
CA GLY A 3 9.58 -15.36 -3.27
C GLY A 3 9.74 -13.96 -2.72
N ASP A 4 9.28 -12.97 -3.46
CA ASP A 4 9.31 -11.56 -3.06
C ASP A 4 7.98 -11.18 -2.39
N GLY A 5 7.98 -11.22 -1.06
CA GLY A 5 6.94 -10.65 -0.20
C GLY A 5 7.22 -9.18 0.13
N GLY A 6 7.68 -8.41 -0.86
CA GLY A 6 7.96 -6.98 -0.80
C GLY A 6 8.07 -6.46 -2.23
N SER A 7 7.57 -5.25 -2.48
CA SER A 7 7.59 -4.60 -3.80
C SER A 7 8.89 -4.90 -4.57
N PHE A 8 8.80 -5.15 -5.89
CA PHE A 8 9.91 -5.43 -6.83
C PHE A 8 11.12 -4.46 -6.76
N LEU A 9 11.02 -3.39 -5.97
CA LEU A 9 12.03 -2.37 -5.74
C LEU A 9 13.00 -2.71 -4.59
N ASN A 10 12.69 -3.68 -3.72
CA ASN A 10 13.55 -4.10 -2.60
C ASN A 10 14.58 -5.18 -2.99
N SER A 11 14.80 -5.43 -4.28
CA SER A 11 15.71 -6.48 -4.76
C SER A 11 17.18 -6.05 -4.89
N ILE A 12 17.61 -5.00 -4.18
CA ILE A 12 19.01 -4.55 -4.21
C ILE A 12 19.84 -5.51 -3.36
N SER A 13 20.69 -6.31 -4.02
CA SER A 13 21.69 -7.12 -3.34
C SER A 13 22.85 -6.22 -2.91
N ILE A 14 22.95 -5.96 -1.60
CA ILE A 14 24.09 -5.24 -1.02
C ILE A 14 25.10 -6.26 -0.52
N SER A 15 26.30 -6.27 -1.12
CA SER A 15 27.41 -7.10 -0.63
C SER A 15 27.79 -6.69 0.79
N ASP A 16 28.10 -7.68 1.63
CA ASP A 16 28.52 -7.47 3.03
C ASP A 16 27.52 -6.68 3.89
N LEU A 17 26.22 -6.77 3.56
CA LEU A 17 25.16 -6.16 4.36
C LEU A 17 25.22 -6.70 5.80
N PRO A 18 25.41 -5.84 6.83
CA PRO A 18 25.42 -6.27 8.21
C PRO A 18 24.13 -7.02 8.57
N SER A 19 24.25 -8.09 9.36
CA SER A 19 23.13 -8.98 9.70
C SER A 19 21.90 -8.25 10.27
N ARG A 20 22.10 -7.14 11.00
CA ARG A 20 21.00 -6.34 11.56
C ARG A 20 20.09 -5.68 10.53
N TYR A 21 20.58 -5.45 9.30
CA TYR A 21 19.82 -4.84 8.22
C TYR A 21 19.12 -5.89 7.35
N LYS A 22 19.40 -7.18 7.60
CA LYS A 22 18.74 -8.27 6.92
C LYS A 22 17.35 -8.46 7.54
N SER A 23 16.36 -8.55 6.68
CA SER A 23 15.05 -9.04 7.04
C SER A 23 15.13 -10.50 7.52
N GLN A 24 14.14 -10.94 8.32
CA GLN A 24 14.06 -12.34 8.74
C GLN A 24 13.94 -13.29 7.53
N THR A 25 13.34 -12.82 6.44
CA THR A 25 13.29 -13.55 5.16
C THR A 25 14.68 -13.77 4.57
N GLU A 26 15.53 -12.74 4.53
CA GLU A 26 16.91 -12.87 4.03
C GLU A 26 17.75 -13.79 4.92
N ILE A 27 17.62 -13.67 6.25
CA ILE A 27 18.28 -14.56 7.21
C ILE A 27 17.85 -16.02 6.97
N GLU A 28 16.56 -16.27 6.74
CA GLU A 28 16.06 -17.61 6.46
C GLU A 28 16.51 -18.15 5.10
N VAL A 29 16.60 -17.29 4.08
CA VAL A 29 17.16 -17.64 2.76
C VAL A 29 18.62 -18.06 2.91
N GLU A 30 19.44 -17.28 3.60
CA GLU A 30 20.86 -17.58 3.85
C GLU A 30 21.02 -18.90 4.60
N ARG A 31 20.27 -19.08 5.70
CA ARG A 31 20.28 -20.33 6.48
C ARG A 31 19.93 -21.54 5.63
N ARG A 32 18.96 -21.44 4.71
CA ARG A 32 18.57 -22.54 3.82
C ARG A 32 19.65 -22.83 2.78
N LEU A 33 20.26 -21.80 2.19
CA LEU A 33 21.37 -21.96 1.25
C LEU A 33 22.58 -22.61 1.91
N GLU A 34 22.99 -22.13 3.09
CA GLU A 34 24.11 -22.68 3.86
C GLU A 34 23.90 -24.15 4.25
N LYS A 35 22.65 -24.51 4.60
CA LYS A 35 22.29 -25.87 5.03
C LYS A 35 21.78 -26.75 3.90
N ALA A 36 21.83 -26.29 2.64
CA ALA A 36 21.28 -26.97 1.48
C ALA A 36 19.82 -27.45 1.66
N LEU A 37 18.99 -26.64 2.33
CA LEU A 37 17.58 -26.91 2.53
C LEU A 37 16.75 -26.43 1.32
N PRO A 38 15.61 -27.09 1.01
CA PRO A 38 14.72 -26.66 -0.08
C PRO A 38 14.16 -25.25 0.15
N MET A 39 13.80 -24.55 -0.94
CA MET A 39 13.17 -23.21 -0.91
C MET A 39 11.64 -23.30 -1.05
N ASP A 40 11.01 -24.03 -0.13
CA ASP A 40 9.62 -24.51 -0.25
C ASP A 40 8.76 -24.22 1.00
N LEU A 41 9.03 -23.11 1.69
CA LEU A 41 8.24 -22.71 2.85
C LEU A 41 6.75 -22.60 2.51
N SER A 42 5.91 -23.14 3.40
CA SER A 42 4.47 -22.96 3.33
C SER A 42 4.09 -21.48 3.48
N TYR A 43 2.91 -21.12 3.00
CA TYR A 43 2.37 -19.76 3.16
C TYR A 43 2.32 -19.31 4.63
N GLU A 44 1.90 -20.18 5.55
CA GLU A 44 1.87 -19.84 6.98
C GLU A 44 3.28 -19.62 7.53
N SER A 45 4.23 -20.46 7.13
CA SER A 45 5.62 -20.34 7.59
C SER A 45 6.31 -19.08 7.07
N THR A 46 6.00 -18.61 5.85
CA THR A 46 6.55 -17.35 5.32
C THR A 46 5.97 -16.14 6.05
N ARG A 47 4.71 -16.21 6.50
CA ARG A 47 4.10 -15.13 7.30
C ARG A 47 4.79 -14.92 8.64
N GLU A 48 5.36 -15.97 9.24
CA GLU A 48 6.12 -15.85 10.50
C GLU A 48 7.47 -15.13 10.34
N LEU A 49 7.91 -14.88 9.12
CA LEU A 49 9.10 -14.07 8.82
C LEU A 49 8.77 -12.57 8.67
N LEU A 50 7.49 -12.19 8.72
CA LEU A 50 7.07 -10.81 8.55
C LEU A 50 7.16 -10.03 9.87
N ASN A 51 7.55 -8.76 9.78
CA ASN A 51 7.52 -7.82 10.89
C ASN A 51 6.09 -7.74 11.49
N PRO A 52 5.92 -7.75 12.83
CA PRO A 52 4.60 -7.68 13.47
C PRO A 52 3.77 -6.45 13.04
N PHE A 53 4.43 -5.34 12.70
CA PHE A 53 3.78 -4.13 12.28
C PHE A 53 3.50 -4.07 10.77
N CYS A 54 3.84 -5.11 10.00
CA CYS A 54 3.62 -5.19 8.55
C CYS A 54 3.10 -6.58 8.13
N ARG A 55 1.96 -6.99 8.69
CA ARG A 55 1.33 -8.30 8.40
C ARG A 55 -0.15 -8.30 8.74
N SER A 56 -0.84 -9.37 8.38
CA SER A 56 -2.26 -9.55 8.72
C SER A 56 -2.48 -10.49 9.91
N TYR A 57 -3.46 -10.15 10.74
CA TYR A 57 -3.87 -10.89 11.93
C TYR A 57 -5.31 -11.37 11.81
N LYS A 58 -5.61 -12.55 12.35
CA LYS A 58 -6.97 -13.10 12.35
C LYS A 58 -7.79 -12.48 13.49
N CYS A 59 -8.97 -11.97 13.16
CA CYS A 59 -9.90 -11.36 14.10
C CYS A 59 -10.92 -12.38 14.63
N LYS A 60 -11.75 -11.96 15.60
CA LYS A 60 -12.80 -12.78 16.23
C LYS A 60 -13.81 -13.36 15.23
N ASP A 61 -14.14 -12.61 14.18
CA ASP A 61 -15.05 -12.99 13.10
C ASP A 61 -14.40 -13.91 12.04
N GLY A 62 -13.13 -14.28 12.24
CA GLY A 62 -12.35 -15.09 11.31
C GLY A 62 -11.79 -14.31 10.12
N ARG A 63 -12.04 -13.00 10.00
CA ARG A 63 -11.46 -12.15 8.96
C ARG A 63 -10.03 -11.77 9.30
N MET A 64 -9.25 -11.49 8.26
CA MET A 64 -7.90 -10.99 8.40
C MET A 64 -7.91 -9.46 8.47
N PHE A 65 -7.02 -8.88 9.27
CA PHE A 65 -6.84 -7.45 9.44
C PHE A 65 -5.39 -7.10 9.20
N TYR A 66 -5.11 -6.28 8.20
CA TYR A 66 -3.75 -5.95 7.78
C TYR A 66 -3.25 -4.71 8.51
N VAL A 67 -2.16 -4.87 9.25
CA VAL A 67 -1.46 -3.80 9.97
C VAL A 67 -0.28 -3.34 9.11
N LEU A 68 -0.19 -2.04 8.85
CA LEU A 68 0.91 -1.40 8.11
C LEU A 68 1.45 -0.21 8.90
N CYS A 69 2.03 -0.51 10.05
CA CYS A 69 2.60 0.46 10.98
C CYS A 69 4.14 0.56 11.00
N PRO A 70 4.95 0.04 10.03
CA PRO A 70 6.38 0.25 10.10
C PRO A 70 6.75 1.72 9.77
N SER A 71 8.01 2.07 9.96
CA SER A 71 8.67 3.25 9.39
C SER A 71 8.17 4.61 9.89
N HIS A 72 7.47 4.61 11.02
CA HIS A 72 7.12 5.81 11.77
C HIS A 72 7.08 5.49 13.27
N LYS A 73 7.96 6.11 14.07
CA LYS A 73 8.16 5.81 15.49
C LYS A 73 6.87 5.75 16.33
N HIS A 74 5.86 6.55 15.99
CA HIS A 74 4.60 6.56 16.75
C HIS A 74 3.58 5.50 16.31
N HIS A 75 3.64 4.94 15.10
CA HIS A 75 2.62 4.00 14.63
C HIS A 75 2.65 2.66 15.38
N PRO A 76 3.81 1.99 15.55
CA PRO A 76 3.93 0.78 16.35
C PRO A 76 3.50 1.00 17.80
N ILE A 77 3.91 2.13 18.40
CA ILE A 77 3.54 2.48 19.78
C ILE A 77 2.03 2.65 19.92
N ARG A 78 1.37 3.41 19.03
CA ARG A 78 -0.09 3.57 19.07
C ARG A 78 -0.80 2.23 18.87
N CYS A 79 -0.32 1.39 17.96
CA CYS A 79 -0.82 0.04 17.73
C CYS A 79 -0.74 -0.82 19.01
N LEU A 80 0.43 -0.88 19.66
CA LEU A 80 0.61 -1.64 20.90
C LEU A 80 -0.25 -1.10 22.05
N LYS A 81 -0.41 0.23 22.16
CA LYS A 81 -1.27 0.85 23.18
C LYS A 81 -2.74 0.51 22.97
N VAL A 82 -3.23 0.60 21.74
CA VAL A 82 -4.61 0.24 21.39
C VAL A 82 -4.89 -1.24 21.64
N LEU A 83 -3.90 -2.10 21.44
CA LEU A 83 -4.01 -3.53 21.74
C LEU A 83 -3.83 -3.85 23.24
N GLY A 84 -3.51 -2.85 24.08
CA GLY A 84 -3.28 -3.03 25.51
C GLY A 84 -1.97 -3.76 25.85
N LEU A 85 -1.00 -3.76 24.94
CA LEU A 85 0.25 -4.52 25.06
C LEU A 85 1.46 -3.67 25.45
N TYR A 86 1.41 -2.36 25.21
CA TYR A 86 2.60 -1.50 25.28
C TYR A 86 3.24 -1.46 26.67
N ASP A 87 2.45 -1.18 27.72
CA ASP A 87 3.00 -0.99 29.07
C ASP A 87 3.63 -2.28 29.63
N GLU A 88 3.05 -3.44 29.33
CA GLU A 88 3.60 -4.74 29.70
C GLU A 88 4.93 -5.02 28.97
N LEU A 89 4.99 -4.73 27.67
CA LEU A 89 6.20 -4.93 26.88
C LEU A 89 7.33 -3.99 27.35
N VAL A 90 7.01 -2.74 27.69
CA VAL A 90 7.97 -1.78 28.27
C VAL A 90 8.47 -2.26 29.64
N ALA A 91 7.58 -2.79 30.48
CA ALA A 91 7.97 -3.37 31.77
C ALA A 91 8.89 -4.60 31.61
N GLU A 92 8.79 -5.31 30.49
CA GLU A 92 9.67 -6.41 30.10
C GLU A 92 10.98 -5.96 29.42
N GLY A 93 11.20 -4.65 29.27
CA GLY A 93 12.43 -4.08 28.71
C GLY A 93 12.36 -3.66 27.25
N LEU A 94 11.17 -3.60 26.64
CA LEU A 94 11.03 -3.01 25.29
C LEU A 94 11.28 -1.49 25.39
N ALA A 95 12.40 -1.03 24.84
CA ALA A 95 12.73 0.39 24.72
C ALA A 95 13.19 0.65 23.30
N GLU A 96 12.45 1.42 22.50
CA GLU A 96 12.89 1.78 21.15
C GLU A 96 14.00 2.85 21.22
N GLU A 97 14.97 2.79 20.30
CA GLU A 97 15.93 3.87 20.09
C GLU A 97 15.22 5.19 19.73
N GLU A 98 15.57 6.27 20.42
CA GLU A 98 14.90 7.57 20.23
C GLU A 98 15.21 8.19 18.86
N ASP A 99 16.47 8.10 18.43
CA ASP A 99 16.94 8.56 17.14
C ASP A 99 17.54 7.42 16.31
N VAL A 100 16.65 6.72 15.59
CA VAL A 100 17.00 5.63 14.67
C VAL A 100 17.85 6.09 13.46
N TYR A 101 18.08 7.39 13.28
CA TYR A 101 18.95 7.91 12.22
C TYR A 101 20.41 8.04 12.65
N LEU A 102 20.71 7.94 13.95
CA LEU A 102 22.09 7.91 14.42
C LEU A 102 22.83 6.66 13.95
N PRO A 103 24.17 6.72 13.82
CA PRO A 103 24.96 5.50 13.69
C PRO A 103 24.68 4.57 14.85
N PHE A 104 24.47 3.29 14.57
CA PHE A 104 24.15 2.29 15.60
C PHE A 104 25.16 2.19 16.75
N SER A 105 26.44 2.54 16.50
CA SER A 105 27.45 2.61 17.57
C SER A 105 27.11 3.63 18.66
N GLU A 106 26.17 4.54 18.39
CA GLU A 106 25.71 5.60 19.27
C GLU A 106 24.32 5.31 19.86
N TRP A 107 23.66 4.24 19.41
CA TRP A 107 22.35 3.85 19.93
C TRP A 107 22.44 3.43 21.40
N GLN A 108 21.42 3.81 22.16
CA GLN A 108 21.27 3.45 23.56
C GLN A 108 20.41 2.18 23.75
N SER A 109 19.63 1.84 22.72
CA SER A 109 18.85 0.61 22.63
C SER A 109 19.23 -0.20 21.39
N ASP A 110 19.10 -1.52 21.46
CA ASP A 110 19.23 -2.42 20.32
C ASP A 110 17.92 -2.62 19.54
N VAL A 111 16.84 -1.91 19.93
CA VAL A 111 15.51 -2.04 19.34
C VAL A 111 15.17 -0.85 18.45
N SER A 112 14.78 -1.16 17.21
CA SER A 112 14.00 -0.29 16.34
C SER A 112 12.77 -1.06 15.87
N PHE A 113 11.60 -0.43 15.77
CA PHE A 113 10.42 -1.15 15.26
C PHE A 113 10.51 -1.51 13.76
N ASP A 114 11.39 -0.87 13.00
CA ASP A 114 11.68 -1.25 11.61
C ASP A 114 12.58 -2.49 11.53
N ALA A 115 13.65 -2.50 12.32
CA ALA A 115 14.65 -3.58 12.38
C ALA A 115 14.58 -4.34 13.72
N LEU A 116 13.39 -4.83 14.05
CA LEU A 116 13.09 -5.43 15.35
C LEU A 116 13.85 -6.76 15.53
N PRO A 117 14.59 -6.95 16.66
CA PRO A 117 15.21 -8.24 16.96
C PRO A 117 14.20 -9.39 16.98
N ARG A 118 14.63 -10.59 16.55
CA ARG A 118 13.74 -11.75 16.34
C ARG A 118 12.93 -12.12 17.58
N ASP A 119 13.57 -12.11 18.75
CA ASP A 119 12.91 -12.48 20.00
C ASP A 119 11.78 -11.51 20.37
N TRP A 120 11.97 -10.22 20.11
CA TRP A 120 10.92 -9.22 20.25
C TRP A 120 9.84 -9.36 19.19
N ALA A 121 10.22 -9.59 17.92
CA ALA A 121 9.29 -9.78 16.83
C ALA A 121 8.36 -10.98 17.06
N ASP A 122 8.90 -12.11 17.48
CA ASP A 122 8.16 -13.33 17.80
C ASP A 122 7.23 -13.08 18.99
N LYS A 123 7.73 -12.50 20.09
CA LYS A 123 6.93 -12.19 21.29
C LYS A 123 5.77 -11.24 20.99
N ILE A 124 6.03 -10.14 20.30
CA ILE A 124 5.01 -9.14 19.94
C ILE A 124 3.99 -9.76 18.99
N THR A 125 4.44 -10.53 18.00
CA THR A 125 3.56 -11.23 17.06
C THR A 125 2.56 -12.12 17.78
N GLU A 126 3.02 -12.95 18.72
CA GLU A 126 2.13 -13.86 19.47
C GLU A 126 1.11 -13.11 20.33
N ARG A 127 1.52 -12.02 21.01
CA ARG A 127 0.58 -11.18 21.77
C ARG A 127 -0.43 -10.47 20.88
N MET A 128 0.00 -9.96 19.74
CA MET A 128 -0.90 -9.32 18.76
C MET A 128 -1.89 -10.35 18.19
N LYS A 129 -1.45 -11.57 17.84
CA LYS A 129 -2.35 -12.66 17.41
C LYS A 129 -3.45 -12.90 18.44
N ALA A 130 -3.10 -12.97 19.73
CA ALA A 130 -4.08 -13.13 20.80
C ALA A 130 -5.02 -11.93 20.93
N ALA A 131 -4.49 -10.69 20.90
CA ALA A 131 -5.28 -9.48 21.02
C ALA A 131 -6.32 -9.34 19.89
N PHE A 132 -5.92 -9.57 18.63
CA PHE A 132 -6.82 -9.44 17.48
C PHE A 132 -8.02 -10.39 17.54
N LEU A 133 -7.91 -11.56 18.17
CA LEU A 133 -9.03 -12.48 18.39
C LEU A 133 -10.09 -11.96 19.37
N GLY A 134 -9.80 -10.88 20.11
CA GLY A 134 -10.73 -10.30 21.07
C GLY A 134 -11.90 -9.53 20.44
N ARG A 135 -11.75 -9.04 19.19
CA ARG A 135 -12.75 -8.22 18.50
C ARG A 135 -12.90 -8.59 17.03
N THR A 136 -14.01 -8.23 16.44
CA THR A 136 -14.29 -8.38 15.00
C THR A 136 -13.42 -7.41 14.18
N SER A 137 -13.26 -7.71 12.89
CA SER A 137 -12.47 -6.88 11.99
C SER A 137 -13.04 -5.46 11.82
N THR A 138 -14.37 -5.29 11.85
CA THR A 138 -15.06 -3.99 11.82
C THR A 138 -14.87 -3.18 13.10
N GLU A 139 -14.92 -3.83 14.27
CA GLU A 139 -14.61 -3.16 15.55
C GLU A 139 -13.16 -2.67 15.55
N TRP A 140 -12.21 -3.50 15.09
CA TRP A 140 -10.82 -3.08 14.97
C TRP A 140 -10.62 -1.95 13.97
N GLU A 141 -11.34 -1.94 12.85
CA GLU A 141 -11.26 -0.85 11.88
C GLU A 141 -11.63 0.49 12.51
N SER A 142 -12.71 0.53 13.28
CA SER A 142 -13.14 1.75 13.99
C SER A 142 -12.09 2.19 15.02
N ILE A 143 -11.63 1.25 15.86
CA ILE A 143 -10.64 1.53 16.91
C ILE A 143 -9.30 2.01 16.32
N PHE A 144 -8.82 1.36 15.25
CA PHE A 144 -7.57 1.75 14.60
C PHE A 144 -7.71 3.08 13.85
N GLY A 145 -8.86 3.33 13.22
CA GLY A 145 -9.19 4.61 12.60
C GLY A 145 -9.17 5.77 13.59
N GLU A 146 -9.86 5.63 14.73
CA GLU A 146 -9.84 6.60 15.84
C GLU A 146 -8.44 6.77 16.45
N GLY A 147 -7.68 5.67 16.52
CA GLY A 147 -6.29 5.66 17.00
C GLY A 147 -5.27 6.26 16.03
N LEU A 148 -5.68 6.65 14.82
CA LEU A 148 -4.79 7.10 13.74
C LEU A 148 -3.68 6.08 13.44
N ILE A 149 -4.07 4.80 13.36
CA ILE A 149 -3.17 3.68 13.14
C ILE A 149 -3.42 3.12 11.73
N PRO A 150 -2.41 3.11 10.84
CA PRO A 150 -2.57 2.59 9.49
C PRO A 150 -2.79 1.07 9.50
N ALA A 151 -4.04 0.67 9.34
CA ALA A 151 -4.46 -0.71 9.19
C ALA A 151 -5.86 -0.77 8.57
N ALA A 152 -6.23 -1.92 8.01
CA ALA A 152 -7.55 -2.12 7.44
C ALA A 152 -7.97 -3.60 7.44
N PRO A 153 -9.26 -3.90 7.53
CA PRO A 153 -9.76 -5.26 7.36
C PRO A 153 -9.63 -5.71 5.90
N GLN A 154 -9.34 -6.99 5.70
CA GLN A 154 -9.33 -7.61 4.37
C GLN A 154 -10.77 -7.94 3.95
N ARG A 155 -11.27 -7.16 3.00
CA ARG A 155 -12.61 -7.29 2.43
C ARG A 155 -12.61 -8.15 1.17
N TRP A 156 -13.71 -8.85 0.93
CA TRP A 156 -14.00 -9.46 -0.37
C TRP A 156 -14.39 -8.39 -1.38
N SER A 157 -14.24 -8.70 -2.66
CA SER A 157 -14.64 -7.79 -3.74
C SER A 157 -16.11 -7.37 -3.61
N GLN A 158 -17.02 -8.28 -3.21
CA GLN A 158 -18.43 -7.93 -3.03
C GLN A 158 -18.66 -6.93 -1.89
N GLU A 159 -17.90 -7.03 -0.80
CA GLU A 159 -17.98 -6.10 0.33
C GLU A 159 -17.45 -4.73 -0.06
N TRP A 160 -16.34 -4.68 -0.82
CA TRP A 160 -15.81 -3.41 -1.34
C TRP A 160 -16.76 -2.74 -2.33
N ILE A 161 -17.40 -3.52 -3.21
CA ILE A 161 -18.42 -3.02 -4.16
C ILE A 161 -19.68 -2.51 -3.43
N GLY A 162 -20.02 -3.13 -2.29
CA GLY A 162 -21.17 -2.76 -1.47
C GLY A 162 -20.87 -1.74 -0.37
N ASP A 163 -19.65 -1.23 -0.30
CA ASP A 163 -19.23 -0.32 0.77
C ASP A 163 -19.87 1.06 0.63
N ASP A 164 -20.36 1.62 1.74
CA ASP A 164 -21.03 2.92 1.76
C ASP A 164 -20.13 4.05 1.27
N HIS A 165 -18.82 4.00 1.58
CA HIS A 165 -17.87 4.98 1.10
C HIS A 165 -17.64 4.84 -0.41
N ALA A 166 -17.49 3.61 -0.93
CA ALA A 166 -17.34 3.38 -2.35
C ALA A 166 -18.57 3.87 -3.15
N ALA A 167 -19.77 3.63 -2.63
CA ALA A 167 -21.01 4.14 -3.23
C ALA A 167 -21.10 5.68 -3.14
N SER A 168 -20.85 6.26 -1.97
CA SER A 168 -20.93 7.71 -1.75
C SER A 168 -19.88 8.50 -2.53
N ALA A 169 -18.70 7.92 -2.73
CA ALA A 169 -17.63 8.48 -3.54
C ALA A 169 -17.83 8.26 -5.05
N GLY A 170 -18.97 7.71 -5.47
CA GLY A 170 -19.29 7.45 -6.89
C GLY A 170 -18.41 6.40 -7.55
N LEU A 171 -17.63 5.62 -6.79
CA LEU A 171 -16.74 4.58 -7.31
C LEU A 171 -17.50 3.35 -7.80
N MET A 172 -18.78 3.23 -7.41
CA MET A 172 -19.69 2.17 -7.79
C MET A 172 -20.99 2.77 -8.32
N ILE A 173 -21.28 2.56 -9.60
CA ILE A 173 -22.45 3.13 -10.29
C ILE A 173 -23.37 2.04 -10.82
N LYS A 174 -24.65 2.38 -11.01
CA LYS A 174 -25.65 1.47 -11.59
C LYS A 174 -25.77 1.72 -13.09
N VAL A 175 -25.69 0.65 -13.87
CA VAL A 175 -25.79 0.68 -15.32
C VAL A 175 -26.80 -0.37 -15.78
N ASP A 176 -27.75 0.04 -16.63
CA ASP A 176 -28.71 -0.87 -17.25
C ASP A 176 -28.07 -1.57 -18.44
N ASP A 177 -27.58 -2.78 -18.19
CA ASP A 177 -26.91 -3.61 -19.18
C ASP A 177 -27.92 -4.32 -20.10
N PRO A 178 -27.73 -4.33 -21.44
CA PRO A 178 -28.67 -4.95 -22.36
C PRO A 178 -28.82 -6.48 -22.19
N ILE A 179 -27.84 -7.17 -21.60
CA ILE A 179 -27.87 -8.62 -21.41
C ILE A 179 -28.26 -8.97 -19.96
N TYR A 180 -27.66 -8.29 -19.00
CA TYR A 180 -27.76 -8.67 -17.58
C TYR A 180 -28.75 -7.81 -16.78
N GLY A 181 -29.37 -6.80 -17.40
CA GLY A 181 -30.20 -5.82 -16.72
C GLY A 181 -29.39 -4.86 -15.85
N GLN A 182 -30.01 -4.33 -14.81
CA GLN A 182 -29.33 -3.39 -13.92
C GLN A 182 -28.18 -4.07 -13.15
N MET A 183 -26.97 -3.53 -13.27
CA MET A 183 -25.79 -4.03 -12.56
C MET A 183 -24.92 -2.91 -11.99
N THR A 184 -24.12 -3.23 -10.97
CA THR A 184 -23.09 -2.35 -10.44
C THR A 184 -21.83 -2.44 -11.30
N GLN A 185 -21.29 -1.29 -11.73
CA GLN A 185 -20.03 -1.18 -12.47
C GLN A 185 -19.11 -0.15 -11.79
N PRO A 186 -17.78 -0.21 -12.03
CA PRO A 186 -16.86 0.82 -11.55
C PRO A 186 -17.21 2.20 -12.13
N GLY A 187 -17.20 3.21 -11.26
CA GLY A 187 -17.38 4.61 -11.62
C GLY A 187 -16.05 5.33 -11.94
N PRO A 188 -16.00 6.67 -11.78
CA PRO A 188 -14.81 7.45 -12.05
C PRO A 188 -13.68 7.07 -11.07
N MET A 189 -12.53 6.65 -11.60
CA MET A 189 -11.32 6.40 -10.80
C MET A 189 -10.60 7.70 -10.43
N VAL A 190 -10.85 8.77 -11.17
CA VAL A 190 -10.28 10.11 -10.97
C VAL A 190 -11.39 11.13 -11.15
N TRP A 191 -11.45 12.10 -10.25
CA TRP A 191 -12.42 13.19 -10.29
C TRP A 191 -11.78 14.42 -10.91
N LEU A 192 -12.23 14.77 -12.12
CA LEU A 192 -11.86 16.00 -12.81
C LEU A 192 -13.05 16.95 -12.78
N GLU A 193 -12.82 18.22 -12.43
CA GLU A 193 -13.89 19.22 -12.29
C GLU A 193 -14.73 19.32 -13.58
N GLU A 194 -14.11 19.26 -14.76
CA GLU A 194 -14.85 19.43 -16.01
C GLU A 194 -15.59 18.18 -16.50
N SER A 195 -15.31 16.98 -15.96
CA SER A 195 -15.82 15.72 -16.53
C SER A 195 -16.22 14.63 -15.55
N GLY A 196 -16.01 14.81 -14.24
CA GLY A 196 -16.32 13.82 -13.21
C GLY A 196 -17.80 13.42 -13.19
N GLU A 197 -18.71 14.38 -13.31
CA GLU A 197 -20.15 14.10 -13.31
C GLU A 197 -20.61 13.30 -14.53
N ALA A 198 -20.02 13.56 -15.71
CA ALA A 198 -20.36 12.84 -16.94
C ALA A 198 -20.03 11.34 -16.82
N MET A 199 -18.99 11.01 -16.06
CA MET A 199 -18.58 9.63 -15.81
C MET A 199 -19.51 8.85 -14.88
N LEU A 200 -20.44 9.52 -14.18
CA LEU A 200 -21.48 8.84 -13.38
C LEU A 200 -22.60 8.22 -14.23
N ASN A 201 -22.70 8.62 -15.51
CA ASN A 201 -23.76 8.17 -16.42
C ASN A 201 -23.15 7.53 -17.68
N PRO A 202 -22.44 6.40 -17.56
CA PRO A 202 -21.82 5.76 -18.71
C PRO A 202 -22.89 5.21 -19.67
N ALA A 203 -22.56 5.18 -20.97
CA ALA A 203 -23.36 4.43 -21.92
C ALA A 203 -23.16 2.92 -21.68
N PRO A 204 -24.22 2.11 -21.66
CA PRO A 204 -24.08 0.66 -21.53
C PRO A 204 -23.35 0.07 -22.75
N ARG A 205 -22.82 -1.15 -22.60
CA ARG A 205 -22.17 -1.86 -23.70
C ARG A 205 -23.12 -1.99 -24.89
N LYS A 206 -22.57 -1.93 -26.10
CA LYS A 206 -23.30 -2.13 -27.35
C LYS A 206 -22.56 -3.14 -28.21
N TRP A 207 -23.28 -4.12 -28.73
CA TRP A 207 -22.75 -5.02 -29.76
C TRP A 207 -22.90 -4.33 -31.10
N VAL A 208 -21.77 -4.08 -31.76
CA VAL A 208 -21.72 -3.40 -33.06
C VAL A 208 -20.81 -4.17 -34.00
N THR A 209 -21.05 -4.06 -35.30
CA THR A 209 -20.11 -4.53 -36.32
C THR A 209 -18.88 -3.62 -36.38
N PHE A 210 -17.83 -4.09 -37.06
CA PHE A 210 -16.64 -3.27 -37.32
C PHE A 210 -17.00 -1.94 -38.01
N ASP A 211 -17.81 -1.98 -39.07
CA ASP A 211 -18.22 -0.78 -39.80
C ASP A 211 -19.01 0.21 -38.93
N GLN A 212 -19.89 -0.31 -38.07
CA GLN A 212 -20.65 0.50 -37.10
C GLN A 212 -19.73 1.15 -36.06
N ALA A 213 -18.72 0.43 -35.56
CA ALA A 213 -17.73 0.96 -34.64
C ALA A 213 -16.90 2.08 -35.28
N ILE A 214 -16.43 1.88 -36.52
CA ILE A 214 -15.67 2.89 -37.27
C ILE A 214 -16.53 4.12 -37.57
N ALA A 215 -17.79 3.95 -37.96
CA ALA A 215 -18.70 5.05 -38.21
C ALA A 215 -18.95 5.88 -36.93
N ALA A 216 -19.18 5.21 -35.79
CA ALA A 216 -19.36 5.88 -34.51
C ALA A 216 -18.11 6.65 -34.06
N LEU A 217 -16.92 6.04 -34.19
CA LEU A 217 -15.65 6.69 -33.87
C LEU A 217 -15.39 7.90 -34.77
N SER A 218 -15.70 7.80 -36.07
CA SER A 218 -15.51 8.89 -37.04
C SER A 218 -16.49 10.05 -36.84
N ALA A 219 -17.67 9.79 -36.27
CA ALA A 219 -18.67 10.80 -35.94
C ALA A 219 -18.40 11.50 -34.60
N MET A 220 -17.54 10.95 -33.74
CA MET A 220 -17.12 11.65 -32.52
C MET A 220 -16.38 12.93 -32.93
N PRO A 221 -16.70 14.08 -32.31
CA PRO A 221 -16.02 15.34 -32.59
C PRO A 221 -14.57 15.26 -32.10
N GLY A 222 -13.71 14.67 -32.92
CA GLY A 222 -12.27 14.79 -32.77
C GLY A 222 -11.90 16.20 -33.18
N LYS A 223 -11.65 17.09 -32.22
CA LYS A 223 -10.70 18.16 -32.49
C LYS A 223 -9.39 17.44 -32.74
N ALA A 224 -9.01 17.29 -34.01
CA ALA A 224 -7.64 16.95 -34.35
C ALA A 224 -6.77 17.88 -33.52
N PRO A 225 -5.82 17.36 -32.71
CA PRO A 225 -4.96 18.23 -31.92
C PRO A 225 -4.36 19.21 -32.91
N THR A 226 -4.72 20.48 -32.77
CA THR A 226 -4.08 21.54 -33.55
C THR A 226 -2.60 21.40 -33.25
N LEU A 227 -1.80 21.09 -34.27
CA LEU A 227 -0.35 21.14 -34.15
C LEU A 227 -0.03 22.48 -33.52
N ARG A 228 0.50 22.46 -32.29
CA ARG A 228 0.93 23.68 -31.63
C ARG A 228 1.95 24.32 -32.57
N SER A 229 1.77 25.61 -32.86
CA SER A 229 2.82 26.40 -33.50
C SER A 229 4.11 26.25 -32.68
N SER A 230 5.27 26.24 -33.35
CA SER A 230 6.58 26.10 -32.71
C SER A 230 6.89 27.14 -31.64
N ASP A 231 6.08 28.19 -31.55
CA ASP A 231 6.26 29.34 -30.65
C ASP A 231 5.62 29.15 -29.26
N GLY A 232 5.01 27.99 -28.99
CA GLY A 232 4.46 27.63 -27.68
C GLY A 232 5.46 26.94 -26.74
N PRO A 233 5.11 26.76 -25.45
CA PRO A 233 5.93 26.02 -24.50
C PRO A 233 6.24 24.62 -25.05
N LYS A 234 7.52 24.20 -24.93
CA LYS A 234 8.03 22.94 -25.52
C LYS A 234 7.32 21.71 -24.97
N ALA A 235 6.79 21.80 -23.76
CA ALA A 235 6.08 20.75 -23.06
C ALA A 235 4.99 21.34 -22.15
N TRP A 236 4.16 20.50 -21.52
CA TRP A 236 3.00 20.95 -20.75
C TRP A 236 3.35 21.71 -19.46
N LEU A 237 4.52 21.47 -18.89
CA LEU A 237 5.03 22.10 -17.67
C LEU A 237 6.29 22.92 -17.91
N ASP A 238 6.53 23.36 -19.16
CA ASP A 238 7.68 24.20 -19.50
C ASP A 238 7.65 25.51 -18.69
N GLY A 239 8.78 25.89 -18.09
CA GLY A 239 8.89 27.04 -17.19
C GLY A 239 8.37 26.82 -15.76
N VAL A 240 7.82 25.65 -15.44
CA VAL A 240 7.45 25.28 -14.07
C VAL A 240 8.66 24.71 -13.35
N ARG A 241 9.00 25.26 -12.19
CA ARG A 241 10.07 24.77 -11.31
C ARG A 241 9.47 24.06 -10.11
N ILE A 242 9.95 22.86 -9.83
CA ILE A 242 9.47 22.00 -8.75
C ILE A 242 10.65 21.66 -7.85
N LEU A 243 10.56 22.03 -6.58
CA LEU A 243 11.48 21.55 -5.55
C LEU A 243 10.95 20.21 -5.03
N ASP A 244 11.68 19.13 -5.27
CA ASP A 244 11.35 17.79 -4.78
C ASP A 244 11.91 17.60 -3.38
N LEU A 245 11.02 17.62 -2.39
CA LEU A 245 11.33 17.27 -0.99
C LEU A 245 10.74 15.91 -0.62
N THR A 246 10.34 15.11 -1.62
CA THR A 246 9.69 13.83 -1.40
C THR A 246 10.71 12.73 -1.14
N ASN A 247 10.28 11.74 -0.36
CA ASN A 247 11.07 10.56 -0.03
C ASN A 247 10.30 9.29 -0.42
N VAL A 248 10.99 8.15 -0.43
CA VAL A 248 10.43 6.82 -0.72
C VAL A 248 9.95 6.74 -2.19
N VAL A 249 9.04 5.86 -2.56
CA VAL A 249 8.81 5.45 -3.96
C VAL A 249 7.87 6.40 -4.71
N ALA A 250 6.70 6.69 -4.13
CA ALA A 250 5.64 7.39 -4.85
C ALA A 250 6.00 8.85 -5.16
N GLY A 251 6.75 9.51 -4.27
CA GLY A 251 7.16 10.91 -4.40
C GLY A 251 8.09 11.15 -5.58
N PRO A 252 9.32 10.58 -5.59
CA PRO A 252 10.27 10.73 -6.68
C PRO A 252 9.74 10.21 -8.02
N HIS A 253 8.86 9.20 -8.01
CA HIS A 253 8.18 8.77 -9.23
C HIS A 253 7.20 9.83 -9.75
N SER A 254 6.48 10.51 -8.85
CA SER A 254 5.57 11.61 -9.22
C SER A 254 6.35 12.78 -9.81
N THR A 255 7.44 13.22 -9.18
CA THR A 255 8.28 14.33 -9.69
C THR A 255 8.99 13.95 -10.98
N SER A 256 9.45 12.70 -11.14
CA SER A 256 9.94 12.18 -12.42
C SER A 256 8.89 12.27 -13.52
N TYR A 257 7.63 11.98 -13.20
CA TYR A 257 6.51 12.10 -14.14
C TYR A 257 6.29 13.57 -14.56
N LEU A 258 6.38 14.51 -13.62
CA LEU A 258 6.28 15.95 -13.91
C LEU A 258 7.46 16.44 -14.77
N ALA A 259 8.69 15.96 -14.51
CA ALA A 259 9.85 16.27 -15.33
C ALA A 259 9.66 15.80 -16.79
N ARG A 260 9.03 14.64 -17.02
CA ARG A 260 8.71 14.15 -18.37
C ARG A 260 7.73 15.05 -19.12
N PHE A 261 6.92 15.84 -18.40
CA PHE A 261 6.07 16.87 -18.98
C PHE A 261 6.75 18.25 -19.07
N GLY A 262 8.05 18.33 -18.78
CA GLY A 262 8.88 19.51 -19.01
C GLY A 262 9.13 20.42 -17.81
N ALA A 263 8.70 20.01 -16.60
CA ALA A 263 9.05 20.75 -15.40
C ALA A 263 10.56 20.65 -15.10
N GLU A 264 11.14 21.74 -14.61
CA GLU A 264 12.48 21.73 -14.01
C GLU A 264 12.37 21.22 -12.57
N VAL A 265 12.75 19.97 -12.35
CA VAL A 265 12.76 19.35 -11.01
C VAL A 265 14.12 19.55 -10.37
N ILE A 266 14.12 20.11 -9.16
CA ILE A 266 15.29 20.41 -8.34
C ILE A 266 15.21 19.49 -7.12
N ASN A 267 16.20 18.61 -6.94
CA ASN A 267 16.34 17.71 -5.80
C ASN A 267 17.42 18.22 -4.84
#